data_AF-A0AAE3L0N8-F1
#
_entry.id   AF-A0AAE3L0N8-F1
#
_cell.length_a   1.000
_cell.length_b   1.000
_cell.length_c   1.000
_cell.angle_alpha   90.00
_cell.angle_beta   90.00
_cell.angle_gamma   90.00
#
_symmetry.space_group_name_H-M   'P 1'
#
loop_
_entity.id
_entity.type
_entity.pdbx_description
1 polymer ?
#
loop_
_entity_poly.entity_id
_entity_poly.type
_entity_poly.pdbx_seq_one_letter_code
_entity_poly.pdbx_strand_id
1 'polypeptide(L)'
;MVSTILKLKRYKKQEESKVISISKDFLFVWPHGTLIYPSYFIDKFKVLIKLHNFPLIRFYDLKHTHATMLLQQGVNAKIVGERLGHSTISITLDIYTHVSDTIQKEAMEKLDSLSR
;
A
#
# COMPACT_ATOMS: atom_id res chain seq x y z
N MET A 1 29.06 -1.22 -35.49
CA MET A 1 27.71 -0.65 -35.71
C MET A 1 26.57 -1.63 -35.46
N VAL A 2 26.60 -2.86 -35.99
CA VAL A 2 25.51 -3.85 -35.84
C VAL A 2 25.25 -4.26 -34.37
N SER A 3 26.29 -4.39 -33.54
CA SER A 3 26.16 -4.76 -32.12
C SER A 3 25.45 -3.69 -31.27
N THR A 4 25.69 -2.40 -31.56
CA THR A 4 25.03 -1.27 -30.89
C THR A 4 23.54 -1.22 -31.22
N ILE A 5 23.18 -1.45 -32.49
CA ILE A 5 21.78 -1.49 -32.94
C ILE A 5 21.03 -2.66 -32.30
N LEU A 6 21.66 -3.84 -32.20
CA LEU A 6 21.09 -4.99 -31.50
C LEU A 6 20.91 -4.71 -30.00
N LYS A 7 21.85 -4.00 -29.36
CA LYS A 7 21.74 -3.56 -27.97
C LYS A 7 20.55 -2.62 -27.78
N LEU A 8 20.43 -1.60 -28.63
CA LEU A 8 19.33 -0.63 -28.60
C LEU A 8 17.95 -1.29 -28.84
N LYS A 9 17.85 -2.22 -29.80
CA LYS A 9 16.62 -3.00 -30.03
C LYS A 9 16.24 -3.85 -28.82
N ARG A 10 17.22 -4.43 -28.12
CA ARG A 10 16.99 -5.18 -26.87
C ARG A 10 16.54 -4.27 -25.73
N TYR A 11 17.15 -3.09 -25.59
CA TYR A 11 16.75 -2.09 -24.59
C TYR A 11 15.32 -1.61 -24.81
N LYS A 12 14.97 -1.26 -26.05
CA LYS A 12 13.63 -0.78 -26.41
C LYS A 12 12.55 -1.85 -26.20
N LYS A 13 12.86 -3.11 -26.57
CA LYS A 13 11.99 -4.26 -26.30
C LYS A 13 11.85 -4.52 -24.79
N GLN A 14 12.90 -4.29 -23.99
CA GLN A 14 12.85 -4.39 -22.53
C GLN A 14 12.06 -3.26 -21.86
N GLU A 15 12.07 -2.05 -22.41
CA GLU A 15 11.25 -0.93 -21.94
C GLU A 15 9.77 -1.15 -22.25
N GLU A 16 9.44 -1.55 -23.48
CA GLU A 16 8.07 -1.88 -23.87
C GLU A 16 7.52 -3.05 -23.04
N SER A 17 8.36 -4.02 -22.66
CA SER A 17 7.98 -5.16 -21.80
C SER A 17 7.73 -4.79 -20.33
N LYS A 18 8.10 -3.59 -19.88
CA LYS A 18 7.99 -3.15 -18.47
C LYS A 18 6.71 -2.36 -18.19
N VAL A 19 5.93 -2.04 -19.21
CA VAL A 19 4.69 -1.29 -19.04
C VAL A 19 3.63 -2.25 -18.52
N ILE A 20 3.14 -2.01 -17.30
CA ILE A 20 1.97 -2.71 -16.78
C ILE A 20 0.79 -2.35 -17.68
N SER A 21 0.13 -3.37 -18.24
CA SER A 21 -1.03 -3.22 -19.10
C SER A 21 -2.29 -3.68 -18.36
N ILE A 22 -3.45 -3.22 -18.83
CA ILE A 22 -4.77 -3.62 -18.37
C ILE A 22 -5.35 -4.56 -19.43
N SER A 23 -5.79 -5.74 -19.03
CA SER A 23 -6.56 -6.67 -19.87
C SER A 23 -8.05 -6.59 -19.52
N LYS A 24 -8.88 -7.30 -20.29
CA LYS A 24 -10.34 -7.33 -20.10
C LYS A 24 -10.74 -7.80 -18.70
N ASP A 25 -9.95 -8.71 -18.11
CA ASP A 25 -10.26 -9.36 -16.84
C ASP A 25 -9.30 -8.97 -15.70
N PHE A 26 -8.13 -8.38 -16.01
CA PHE A 26 -7.08 -8.13 -15.01
C PHE A 26 -6.41 -6.76 -15.19
N LEU A 27 -6.18 -6.07 -14.07
CA LEU A 27 -5.54 -4.76 -14.05
C LEU A 27 -4.00 -4.80 -14.13
N PHE A 28 -3.39 -5.89 -13.65
CA PHE A 28 -1.93 -6.02 -13.57
C PHE A 28 -1.45 -7.17 -14.44
N VAL A 29 -1.28 -6.89 -15.74
CA VAL A 29 -0.69 -7.83 -16.69
C VAL A 29 0.57 -7.27 -17.33
N TRP A 30 1.47 -8.17 -17.71
CA TRP A 30 2.54 -7.85 -18.65
C TRP A 30 1.95 -7.52 -20.02
N PRO A 31 2.67 -6.78 -20.89
CA PRO A 31 2.22 -6.45 -22.24
C PRO A 31 1.84 -7.67 -23.10
N HIS A 32 2.41 -8.84 -22.80
CA HIS A 32 2.09 -10.11 -23.47
C HIS A 32 0.88 -10.85 -22.85
N GLY A 33 0.16 -10.23 -21.92
CA GLY A 33 -1.09 -10.73 -21.35
C GLY A 33 -0.96 -11.63 -20.12
N THR A 34 0.26 -11.95 -19.66
CA THR A 34 0.45 -12.77 -18.46
C THR A 34 0.32 -11.94 -17.19
N LEU A 35 -0.24 -12.54 -16.14
CA LEU A 35 -0.40 -11.90 -14.84
C LEU A 35 0.94 -11.55 -14.19
N ILE A 36 0.97 -10.41 -13.52
CA ILE A 36 2.09 -10.02 -12.67
C ILE A 36 1.90 -10.67 -11.30
N TYR A 37 2.84 -11.54 -10.91
CA TYR A 37 2.82 -12.16 -9.59
C TYR A 37 3.07 -11.11 -8.48
N PRO A 38 2.39 -11.21 -7.32
CA PRO A 38 2.59 -10.27 -6.21
C PRO A 38 4.04 -10.14 -5.73
N SER A 39 4.83 -11.22 -5.82
CA SER A 39 6.26 -11.23 -5.48
C SER A 39 7.06 -10.20 -6.28
N TYR A 40 6.66 -9.92 -7.52
CA TYR A 40 7.30 -8.90 -8.36
C TYR A 40 7.31 -7.53 -7.67
N PHE A 41 6.17 -7.11 -7.11
CA PHE A 41 6.05 -5.82 -6.43
C PHE A 41 6.89 -5.77 -5.16
N ILE A 42 6.93 -6.87 -4.40
CA ILE A 42 7.73 -6.99 -3.18
C ILE A 42 9.22 -6.85 -3.50
N ASP A 43 9.70 -7.54 -4.53
CA ASP A 43 11.12 -7.51 -4.90
C ASP A 43 11.52 -6.15 -5.50
N LYS A 44 10.64 -5.53 -6.30
CA LYS A 44 10.87 -4.17 -6.79
C LYS A 44 10.88 -3.15 -5.66
N PHE A 45 10.00 -3.28 -4.67
CA PHE A 45 9.99 -2.42 -3.51
C PHE A 45 11.29 -2.49 -2.70
N LYS A 46 11.82 -3.71 -2.47
CA LYS A 46 13.13 -3.89 -1.82
C LYS A 46 14.26 -3.19 -2.58
N VAL A 47 14.23 -3.24 -3.91
CA VAL A 47 15.23 -2.53 -4.74
C VAL A 47 15.09 -1.02 -4.57
N LEU A 48 13.86 -0.48 -4.57
CA LEU A 48 13.62 0.96 -4.39
C LEU A 48 14.10 1.47 -3.03
N ILE A 49 13.82 0.74 -1.94
CA ILE A 49 14.30 1.09 -0.60
C ILE A 49 15.82 1.20 -0.57
N LYS A 50 16.51 0.20 -1.13
CA LYS A 50 17.97 0.17 -1.18
C LYS A 50 18.53 1.31 -2.03
N LEU A 51 17.90 1.59 -3.16
CA LEU A 51 18.34 2.66 -4.08
C LEU A 51 18.27 4.04 -3.43
N HIS A 52 17.28 4.27 -2.56
CA HIS A 52 17.05 5.54 -1.89
C HIS A 52 17.58 5.59 -0.46
N ASN A 53 18.36 4.59 -0.02
CA ASN A 53 18.90 4.49 1.35
C ASN A 53 17.83 4.64 2.45
N PHE A 54 16.61 4.14 2.20
CA PHE A 54 15.58 4.13 3.22
C PHE A 54 15.82 3.02 4.25
N PRO A 55 15.32 3.19 5.48
CA PRO A 55 15.25 2.11 6.46
C PRO A 55 14.55 0.88 5.87
N LEU A 56 14.91 -0.30 6.37
CA LEU A 56 14.30 -1.55 5.91
C LEU A 56 12.83 -1.61 6.33
N ILE A 57 11.94 -1.22 5.41
CA ILE A 57 10.49 -1.31 5.54
C ILE A 57 9.96 -2.46 4.68
N ARG A 58 8.94 -3.18 5.15
CA ARG A 58 8.33 -4.28 4.40
C ARG A 58 7.19 -3.74 3.56
N PHE A 59 6.88 -4.44 2.47
CA PHE A 59 5.81 -4.00 1.56
C PHE A 59 4.45 -3.92 2.26
N TYR A 60 4.17 -4.80 3.22
CA TYR A 60 2.92 -4.77 3.96
C TYR A 60 2.84 -3.63 4.98
N ASP A 61 3.97 -3.05 5.40
CA ASP A 61 3.97 -1.92 6.32
C ASP A 61 3.29 -0.69 5.69
N LEU A 62 3.26 -0.60 4.35
CA LEU A 62 2.48 0.42 3.62
C LEU A 62 0.98 0.35 3.94
N LYS A 63 0.42 -0.85 4.11
CA LYS A 63 -0.98 -1.03 4.53
C LYS A 63 -1.18 -0.56 5.97
N HIS A 64 -0.21 -0.81 6.84
CA HIS A 64 -0.26 -0.32 8.22
C HIS A 64 -0.19 1.21 8.25
N THR A 65 0.72 1.84 7.52
CA THR A 65 0.79 3.30 7.40
C THR A 65 -0.52 3.89 6.90
N HIS A 66 -1.16 3.30 5.89
CA HIS A 66 -2.47 3.77 5.41
C HIS A 66 -3.55 3.69 6.50
N ALA A 67 -3.59 2.59 7.25
CA ALA A 67 -4.52 2.43 8.38
C ALA A 67 -4.29 3.52 9.44
N THR A 68 -3.03 3.74 9.83
CA THR A 68 -2.64 4.77 10.80
C THR A 68 -3.09 6.16 10.36
N MET A 69 -2.87 6.52 9.09
CA MET A 69 -3.27 7.82 8.56
C MET A 69 -4.79 8.02 8.60
N LEU A 70 -5.58 7.00 8.27
CA LEU A 70 -7.03 7.08 8.34
C LEU A 70 -7.54 7.25 9.77
N LEU A 71 -6.96 6.51 10.72
CA LEU A 71 -7.31 6.61 12.13
C LEU A 71 -6.95 7.98 12.72
N GLN A 72 -5.77 8.52 12.36
CA GLN A 72 -5.36 9.87 12.75
C GLN A 72 -6.30 10.97 12.22
N GLN A 73 -6.98 10.71 11.10
CA GLN A 73 -8.01 11.60 10.56
C GLN A 73 -9.39 11.39 11.19
N GLY A 74 -9.49 10.58 12.26
CA GLY A 74 -10.74 10.31 12.96
C GLY A 74 -11.66 9.33 12.23
N VAL A 75 -11.18 8.61 11.20
CA VAL A 75 -11.99 7.58 10.54
C VAL A 75 -12.21 6.42 11.51
N ASN A 76 -13.47 6.01 11.66
CA ASN A 76 -13.84 4.92 12.57
C ASN A 76 -13.07 3.63 12.25
N ALA A 77 -12.50 2.99 13.27
CA ALA A 77 -11.70 1.77 13.12
C ALA A 77 -12.43 0.63 12.41
N LYS A 78 -13.76 0.52 12.54
CA LYS A 78 -14.59 -0.43 11.80
C LYS A 78 -14.54 -0.17 10.29
N ILE A 79 -14.65 1.10 9.89
CA ILE A 79 -14.56 1.53 8.48
C ILE A 79 -13.16 1.27 7.93
N VAL A 80 -12.12 1.56 8.71
CA VAL A 80 -10.73 1.28 8.33
C VAL A 80 -10.52 -0.22 8.13
N GLY A 81 -11.03 -1.06 9.02
CA GLY A 81 -10.95 -2.52 8.91
C GLY A 81 -11.67 -3.07 7.66
N GLU A 82 -12.90 -2.61 7.41
CA GLU A 82 -13.67 -2.97 6.21
C GLU A 82 -12.92 -2.57 4.92
N ARG A 83 -12.34 -1.37 4.89
CA ARG A 83 -11.58 -0.84 3.74
C ARG A 83 -10.32 -1.65 3.43
N LEU A 84 -9.66 -2.21 4.44
CA LEU A 84 -8.42 -2.99 4.27
C LEU A 84 -8.67 -4.45 3.91
N GLY A 85 -9.91 -4.94 4.02
CA GLY A 85 -10.32 -6.28 3.59
C GLY A 85 -9.70 -7.43 4.40
N HIS A 86 -9.14 -7.15 5.59
CA HIS A 86 -8.51 -8.15 6.44
C HIS A 86 -9.39 -8.49 7.65
N SER A 87 -9.55 -9.79 7.89
CA SER A 87 -10.05 -10.43 9.13
C SER A 87 -9.22 -10.13 10.39
N THR A 88 -8.11 -9.40 10.24
CA THR A 88 -7.18 -9.06 11.32
C THR A 88 -7.44 -7.64 11.84
N ILE A 89 -8.66 -7.42 12.33
CA ILE A 89 -8.97 -6.30 13.23
C ILE A 89 -8.01 -6.31 14.43
N SER A 90 -7.51 -7.48 14.84
CA SER A 90 -6.57 -7.62 15.98
C SER A 90 -5.33 -6.74 15.87
N ILE A 91 -4.69 -6.56 14.71
CA ILE A 91 -3.50 -5.69 14.63
C ILE A 91 -3.90 -4.21 14.70
N THR A 92 -5.04 -3.84 14.11
CA THR A 92 -5.55 -2.46 14.13
C THR A 92 -6.12 -2.08 15.50
N LEU A 93 -6.58 -3.04 16.30
CA LEU A 93 -7.09 -2.80 17.65
C LEU A 93 -5.99 -2.90 18.72
N ASP A 94 -5.10 -3.91 18.63
CA ASP A 94 -4.02 -4.10 19.62
C ASP A 94 -2.96 -2.99 19.57
N ILE A 95 -2.70 -2.39 18.41
CA ILE A 95 -1.75 -1.27 18.30
C ILE A 95 -2.36 0.05 18.81
N TYR A 96 -3.70 0.16 18.88
CA TYR A 96 -4.38 1.45 19.01
C TYR A 96 -5.37 1.56 20.17
N THR A 97 -5.29 0.67 21.16
CA THR A 97 -5.87 0.88 22.50
C THR A 97 -5.58 2.30 23.03
N HIS A 98 -4.39 2.84 22.78
CA HIS A 98 -4.05 4.22 23.16
C HIS A 98 -4.79 5.33 22.39
N VAL A 99 -5.18 5.11 21.12
CA VAL A 99 -5.94 6.11 20.34
C VAL A 99 -7.43 6.05 20.70
N SER A 100 -7.92 4.89 21.13
CA SER A 100 -9.28 4.75 21.67
C SER A 100 -9.49 5.67 22.88
N ASP A 101 -8.52 5.79 23.78
CA ASP A 101 -8.62 6.67 24.96
C ASP A 101 -8.78 8.15 24.55
N THR A 102 -8.10 8.57 23.48
CA THR A 102 -8.19 9.96 22.98
C THR A 102 -9.56 10.22 22.35
N ILE A 103 -10.05 9.28 21.54
CA ILE A 103 -11.37 9.35 20.89
C ILE A 103 -12.49 9.29 21.94
N GLN A 104 -12.36 8.46 22.98
CA GLN A 104 -13.34 8.41 24.07
C GLN A 104 -13.39 9.71 24.86
N LYS A 105 -12.24 10.33 25.11
CA LYS A 105 -12.18 11.63 25.79
C LYS A 105 -12.86 12.73 24.98
N GLU A 106 -12.61 12.79 23.67
CA GLU A 106 -13.32 13.73 22.77
C GLU A 106 -14.83 13.45 22.70
N ALA A 107 -15.26 12.18 22.74
CA ALA A 107 -16.67 11.81 22.75
C ALA A 107 -17.35 12.24 24.06
N MET A 108 -16.69 12.08 25.20
CA MET A 108 -17.16 12.58 26.49
C MET A 108 -17.23 14.11 26.52
N GLU A 109 -16.23 14.81 26.01
CA GLU A 109 -16.25 16.28 25.94
C GLU A 109 -17.39 16.82 25.06
N LYS A 110 -17.69 16.14 23.94
CA LYS A 110 -18.86 16.46 23.10
C LYS A 110 -20.19 16.16 23.80
N LEU A 111 -20.29 15.07 24.55
CA LEU A 111 -21.49 14.76 25.33
C LEU A 111 -21.69 15.78 26.46
N ASP A 112 -20.61 16.17 27.14
CA ASP A 112 -20.65 17.16 28.23
C ASP A 112 -21.12 18.53 27.70
N SER A 113 -20.68 18.92 26.49
CA SER A 113 -21.12 20.17 25.83
C SER A 113 -22.55 20.14 25.30
N LEU A 114 -23.11 18.95 25.03
CA LEU A 114 -24.54 18.75 24.70
C LEU A 114 -25.44 18.73 25.94
N SER A 115 -24.87 18.46 27.12
CA SER A 115 -25.60 18.36 28.39
C SER A 115 -25.61 19.65 29.23
N ARG A 116 -24.93 20.70 28.76
CA ARG A 116 -24.98 22.07 29.31
C ARG A 116 -25.86 22.95 28.44
#